data_AF-A0AA50E0F9-F1
#
_entry.id   AF-A0AA50E0F9-F1
#
_cell.length_a   1.000
_cell.length_b   1.000
_cell.length_c   1.000
_cell.angle_alpha   90.00
_cell.angle_beta   90.00
_cell.angle_gamma   90.00
#
_symmetry.space_group_name_H-M   'P 1'
#
loop_
_entity.id
_entity.type
_entity.pdbx_description
1 polymer ?
#
loop_
_entity_poly.entity_id
_entity_poly.type
_entity_poly.pdbx_seq_one_letter_code
_entity_poly.pdbx_strand_id
1 'polypeptide(L)'
;MPGKTTPIQAPPVPVQYQVVKGVSHSSMAIYAILQPYFATADNAPAAGDGWKAELTAYRAEQANTLAQADQLGLEPDALTAVKEILTNNISFIDETLAAGVIDRQKINAWIKEVVPHFTTTIATAATYQVDHWMEVMAEWKKMIGEQWDQTFGVTNTLYVTRTNNILFTLMAQFFGKEAINDRLLLFETTEFTTKPDTMLSLLTRIVKDRELGQAFFDDYFLMDVELLSTGAREAITRQDGARVPMAASQGSYAVGPAHARIRAYDEANGITPMLPP
;
A
#
# COMPACT_ATOMS: atom_id res chain seq x y z
N MET A 1 -11.40 -1.04 -25.26
CA MET A 1 -12.67 -1.71 -25.65
C MET A 1 -12.84 -1.58 -27.15
N PRO A 2 -13.37 -2.59 -27.85
CA PRO A 2 -13.56 -2.53 -29.30
C PRO A 2 -14.27 -1.24 -29.71
N GLY A 3 -13.62 -0.43 -30.54
CA GLY A 3 -14.19 0.82 -31.07
C GLY A 3 -14.25 2.04 -30.15
N LYS A 4 -13.80 1.97 -28.89
CA LYS A 4 -13.70 3.15 -28.01
C LYS A 4 -12.29 3.74 -28.03
N THR A 5 -12.18 5.02 -28.42
CA THR A 5 -10.91 5.77 -28.46
C THR A 5 -10.64 6.55 -27.17
N THR A 6 -11.66 6.79 -26.35
CA THR A 6 -11.50 7.45 -25.04
C THR A 6 -11.30 6.43 -23.92
N PRO A 7 -10.26 6.57 -23.07
CA PRO A 7 -10.10 5.75 -21.88
C PRO A 7 -11.32 5.82 -20.97
N ILE A 8 -11.75 4.67 -20.44
CA ILE A 8 -12.83 4.61 -19.46
C ILE A 8 -12.20 4.69 -18.08
N GLN A 9 -12.74 5.60 -17.26
CA GLN A 9 -12.35 5.73 -15.86
C GLN A 9 -13.33 4.95 -15.00
N ALA A 10 -12.80 4.18 -14.04
CA ALA A 10 -13.62 3.55 -13.02
C ALA A 10 -14.25 4.62 -12.11
N PRO A 11 -15.44 4.37 -11.55
CA PRO A 11 -15.92 5.17 -10.43
C PRO A 11 -14.92 5.09 -9.25
N PRO A 12 -14.82 6.14 -8.42
CA PRO A 12 -14.00 6.08 -7.22
C PRO A 12 -14.59 5.08 -6.23
N VAL A 13 -13.73 4.50 -5.39
CA VAL A 13 -14.17 3.73 -4.21
C VAL A 13 -15.15 4.55 -3.36
N PRO A 14 -16.13 3.90 -2.68
CA PRO A 14 -17.18 4.60 -1.93
C PRO A 14 -16.63 5.58 -0.89
N VAL A 15 -17.41 6.63 -0.58
CA VAL A 15 -17.00 7.66 0.40
C VAL A 15 -16.74 7.06 1.78
N GLN A 16 -17.45 5.99 2.15
CA GLN A 16 -17.28 5.25 3.40
C GLN A 16 -15.86 4.68 3.55
N TYR A 17 -15.25 4.20 2.46
CA TYR A 17 -13.85 3.79 2.45
C TYR A 17 -12.94 4.96 2.84
N GLN A 18 -13.16 6.13 2.25
CA GLN A 18 -12.34 7.31 2.51
C GLN A 18 -12.47 7.76 3.97
N VAL A 19 -13.69 7.72 4.52
CA VAL A 19 -13.95 8.03 5.93
C VAL A 19 -13.22 7.07 6.86
N VAL A 20 -13.47 5.76 6.73
CA VAL A 20 -12.91 4.75 7.64
C VAL A 20 -11.38 4.72 7.55
N LYS A 21 -10.83 4.80 6.34
CA LYS A 21 -9.39 4.90 6.12
C LYS A 21 -8.81 6.20 6.67
N GLY A 22 -9.49 7.33 6.47
CA GLY A 22 -9.05 8.64 6.96
C GLY A 22 -9.00 8.70 8.48
N VAL A 23 -10.05 8.20 9.15
CA VAL A 23 -10.12 8.10 10.61
C VAL A 23 -9.03 7.17 11.15
N SER A 24 -8.77 6.04 10.49
CA SER A 24 -7.66 5.14 10.89
C SER A 24 -6.29 5.84 10.84
N HIS A 25 -6.05 6.68 9.82
CA HIS A 25 -4.83 7.47 9.72
C HIS A 25 -4.79 8.65 10.68
N SER A 26 -5.92 9.07 11.25
CA SER A 26 -5.96 10.30 12.04
C SER A 26 -5.12 10.24 13.32
N SER A 27 -5.04 9.08 13.97
CA SER A 27 -4.14 8.89 15.11
C SER A 27 -2.67 8.92 14.67
N MET A 28 -2.35 8.39 13.48
CA MET A 28 -0.99 8.50 12.92
C MET A 28 -0.63 9.93 12.57
N ALA A 29 -1.59 10.72 12.09
CA ALA A 29 -1.42 12.13 11.78
C ALA A 29 -1.11 12.95 13.05
N ILE A 30 -1.77 12.69 14.19
CA ILE A 30 -1.42 13.32 15.48
C ILE A 30 0.04 13.04 15.83
N TYR A 31 0.49 11.78 15.72
CA TYR A 31 1.88 11.44 15.97
C TYR A 31 2.82 12.18 15.01
N ALA A 32 2.47 12.26 13.72
CA ALA A 32 3.26 12.96 12.71
C ALA A 32 3.33 14.47 12.95
N ILE A 33 2.26 15.09 13.46
CA ILE A 33 2.26 16.51 13.89
C ILE A 33 3.24 16.70 15.05
N LEU A 34 3.25 15.79 16.02
CA LEU A 34 4.09 15.90 17.22
C LEU A 34 5.55 15.52 16.99
N GLN A 35 5.83 14.62 16.04
CA GLN A 35 7.15 14.00 15.87
C GLN A 35 8.30 14.99 15.58
N PRO A 36 8.12 16.03 14.73
CA PRO A 36 9.14 17.05 14.51
C PRO A 36 9.50 17.84 15.78
N TYR A 37 8.61 17.83 16.78
CA TYR A 37 8.76 18.57 18.03
C TYR A 37 9.30 17.72 19.19
N PHE A 38 9.65 16.45 18.94
CA PHE A 38 10.30 15.62 19.96
C PHE A 38 11.70 16.14 20.28
N ALA A 39 12.03 16.21 21.56
CA ALA A 39 13.40 16.48 22.00
C ALA A 39 14.36 15.45 21.39
N THR A 40 15.40 15.90 20.69
CA THR A 40 16.46 15.04 20.16
C THR A 40 17.51 14.75 21.24
N ALA A 41 18.29 13.69 21.05
CA ALA A 41 19.34 13.27 22.00
C ALA A 41 20.45 14.34 22.19
N ASP A 42 20.56 15.29 21.26
CA ASP A 42 21.62 16.31 21.25
C ASP A 42 21.22 17.62 21.94
N ASN A 43 20.09 17.66 22.67
CA ASN A 43 19.58 18.83 23.40
C ASN A 43 19.40 20.11 22.54
N ALA A 44 19.37 20.01 21.21
CA ALA A 44 18.89 21.10 20.37
C ALA A 44 17.38 21.25 20.58
N PRO A 45 16.85 22.47 20.84
CA PRO A 45 15.42 22.64 21.02
C PRO A 45 14.70 22.24 19.72
N ALA A 46 13.63 21.45 19.84
CA ALA A 46 12.53 21.58 18.89
C ALA A 46 11.95 22.98 19.11
N ALA A 47 12.48 23.99 18.42
CA ALA A 47 12.11 25.36 18.71
C ALA A 47 10.73 25.67 18.08
N GLY A 48 9.69 25.71 18.93
CA GLY A 48 8.41 26.34 18.60
C GLY A 48 7.19 25.64 19.21
N ASP A 49 6.17 26.45 19.51
CA ASP A 49 4.84 25.99 19.92
C ASP A 49 3.92 25.73 18.71
N GLY A 50 4.48 25.55 17.51
CA GLY A 50 3.73 25.36 16.25
C GLY A 50 2.78 24.17 16.29
N TRP A 51 3.18 23.10 17.01
CA TRP A 51 2.34 21.93 17.26
C TRP A 51 1.01 22.26 17.95
N LYS A 52 0.94 23.31 18.77
CA LYS A 52 -0.30 23.70 19.47
C LYS A 52 -1.36 24.17 18.49
N ALA A 53 -0.97 25.02 17.53
CA ALA A 53 -1.87 25.51 16.51
C ALA A 53 -2.32 24.39 15.57
N GLU A 54 -1.38 23.55 15.13
CA GLU A 54 -1.66 22.40 14.27
C GLU A 54 -2.58 21.37 14.95
N LEU A 55 -2.30 20.98 16.21
CA LEU A 55 -3.17 20.08 16.96
C LEU A 55 -4.54 20.70 17.23
N THR A 56 -4.63 21.99 17.52
CA THR A 56 -5.93 22.66 17.75
C THR A 56 -6.79 22.61 16.49
N ALA A 57 -6.20 22.90 15.32
CA ALA A 57 -6.90 22.79 14.04
C ALA A 57 -7.33 21.34 13.77
N TYR A 58 -6.42 20.38 13.95
CA TYR A 58 -6.70 18.97 13.70
C TYR A 58 -7.75 18.38 14.65
N ARG A 59 -7.78 18.83 15.91
CA ARG A 59 -8.83 18.50 16.89
C ARG A 59 -10.18 19.03 16.47
N ALA A 60 -10.26 20.22 15.88
CA ALA A 60 -11.51 20.77 15.36
C ALA A 60 -12.04 19.95 14.17
N GLU A 61 -11.16 19.51 13.26
CA GLU A 61 -11.53 18.63 12.15
C GLU A 61 -12.11 17.30 12.66
N GLN A 62 -11.44 16.66 13.64
CA GLN A 62 -11.92 15.40 14.22
C GLN A 62 -13.24 15.57 14.96
N ALA A 63 -13.43 16.66 15.71
CA ALA A 63 -14.70 16.95 16.39
C ALA A 63 -15.84 17.16 15.39
N ASN A 64 -15.56 17.83 14.26
CA ASN A 64 -16.54 18.01 13.19
C ASN A 64 -16.93 16.68 12.53
N THR A 65 -15.97 15.80 12.25
CA THR A 65 -16.25 14.45 11.75
C THR A 65 -17.05 13.63 12.75
N LEU A 66 -16.70 13.68 14.05
CA LEU A 66 -17.41 12.97 15.11
C LEU A 66 -18.88 13.42 15.21
N ALA A 67 -19.14 14.73 15.14
CA ALA A 67 -20.49 15.28 15.19
C ALA A 67 -21.37 14.86 14.00
N GLN A 68 -20.76 14.50 12.87
CA GLN A 68 -21.45 14.08 11.66
C GLN A 68 -21.42 12.56 11.43
N ALA A 69 -20.78 11.80 12.34
CA ALA A 69 -20.48 10.38 12.10
C ALA A 69 -21.72 9.54 11.76
N ASP A 70 -22.86 9.80 12.41
CA ASP A 70 -24.12 9.08 12.18
C ASP A 70 -24.70 9.31 10.77
N GLN A 71 -24.27 10.36 10.08
CA GLN A 71 -24.73 10.72 8.72
C GLN A 71 -23.83 10.13 7.62
N LEU A 72 -22.73 9.47 7.99
CA LEU A 72 -21.73 8.95 7.04
C LEU A 72 -22.14 7.62 6.40
N GLY A 73 -23.27 7.03 6.82
CA GLY A 73 -23.78 5.78 6.25
C GLY A 73 -22.83 4.60 6.43
N LEU A 74 -22.15 4.54 7.58
CA LEU A 74 -21.26 3.45 7.96
C LEU A 74 -22.05 2.30 8.58
N GLU A 75 -21.57 1.07 8.37
CA GLU A 75 -22.06 -0.10 9.09
C GLU A 75 -21.88 0.06 10.61
N PRO A 76 -22.74 -0.55 11.46
CA PRO A 76 -22.75 -0.29 12.91
C PRO A 76 -21.40 -0.48 13.62
N ASP A 77 -20.67 -1.55 13.29
CA ASP A 77 -19.36 -1.83 13.89
C ASP A 77 -18.30 -0.82 13.44
N ALA A 78 -18.33 -0.42 12.17
CA ALA A 78 -17.44 0.59 11.62
C ALA A 78 -17.72 1.97 12.20
N LEU A 79 -19.00 2.33 12.36
CA LEU A 79 -19.43 3.57 13.01
C LEU A 79 -18.95 3.63 14.46
N THR A 80 -19.09 2.53 15.19
CA THR A 80 -18.63 2.41 16.59
C THR A 80 -17.12 2.63 16.66
N ALA A 81 -16.33 1.89 15.87
CA ALA A 81 -14.88 2.03 15.84
C ALA A 81 -14.43 3.45 15.44
N VAL A 82 -15.09 4.07 14.46
CA VAL A 82 -14.81 5.46 14.04
C VAL A 82 -15.06 6.43 15.19
N LYS A 83 -16.18 6.31 15.90
CA LYS A 83 -16.51 7.17 17.05
C LYS A 83 -15.51 6.99 18.19
N GLU A 84 -15.11 5.76 18.49
CA GLU A 84 -14.10 5.46 19.51
C GLU A 84 -12.75 6.07 19.17
N ILE A 85 -12.25 5.89 17.94
CA ILE A 85 -10.97 6.47 17.50
C ILE A 85 -11.00 7.99 17.61
N LEU A 86 -12.04 8.65 17.07
CA LEU A 86 -12.15 10.11 17.10
C LEU A 86 -12.24 10.63 18.54
N THR A 87 -13.00 9.97 19.42
CA THR A 87 -13.14 10.36 20.82
C THR A 87 -11.81 10.25 21.56
N ASN A 88 -11.11 9.11 21.40
CA ASN A 88 -9.78 8.89 21.99
C ASN A 88 -8.75 9.91 21.51
N ASN A 89 -8.75 10.19 20.21
CA ASN A 89 -7.87 11.19 19.61
C ASN A 89 -8.13 12.60 20.17
N ILE A 90 -9.40 13.02 20.23
CA ILE A 90 -9.78 14.33 20.77
C ILE A 90 -9.36 14.44 22.24
N SER A 91 -9.62 13.43 23.06
CA SER A 91 -9.22 13.41 24.48
C SER A 91 -7.71 13.55 24.62
N PHE A 92 -6.94 12.79 23.84
CA PHE A 92 -5.48 12.86 23.87
C PHE A 92 -4.94 14.24 23.45
N ILE A 93 -5.53 14.85 22.41
CA ILE A 93 -5.14 16.20 21.99
C ILE A 93 -5.46 17.22 23.08
N ASP A 94 -6.66 17.17 23.66
CA ASP A 94 -7.09 18.09 24.71
C ASP A 94 -6.17 18.00 25.95
N GLU A 95 -5.80 16.79 26.37
CA GLU A 95 -4.84 16.57 27.46
C GLU A 95 -3.43 17.09 27.13
N THR A 96 -2.96 16.87 25.90
CA THR A 96 -1.63 17.30 25.45
C THR A 96 -1.55 18.83 25.38
N LEU A 97 -2.60 19.48 24.86
CA LEU A 97 -2.69 20.95 24.82
C LEU A 97 -2.78 21.54 26.22
N ALA A 98 -3.58 20.94 27.12
CA ALA A 98 -3.72 21.40 28.50
C ALA A 98 -2.42 21.25 29.31
N ALA A 99 -1.67 20.16 29.10
CA ALA A 99 -0.36 19.97 29.72
C ALA A 99 0.69 20.96 29.19
N GLY A 100 0.52 21.45 27.96
CA GLY A 100 1.43 22.38 27.31
C GLY A 100 2.81 21.80 26.99
N VAL A 101 3.00 20.49 27.17
CA VAL A 101 4.26 19.76 26.98
C VAL A 101 4.01 18.45 26.22
N ILE A 102 4.96 18.07 25.37
CA ILE A 102 4.92 16.81 24.62
C ILE A 102 5.54 15.71 25.48
N ASP A 103 4.71 14.79 25.98
CA ASP A 103 5.14 13.68 26.81
C ASP A 103 5.17 12.36 26.00
N ARG A 104 6.38 11.85 25.74
CA ARG A 104 6.56 10.60 24.98
C ARG A 104 5.99 9.38 25.68
N GLN A 105 5.94 9.35 27.01
CA GLN A 105 5.34 8.22 27.73
C GLN A 105 3.82 8.21 27.54
N LYS A 106 3.18 9.37 27.63
CA LYS A 106 1.75 9.51 27.35
C LYS A 106 1.40 9.19 25.91
N ILE A 107 2.19 9.68 24.94
CA ILE A 107 2.02 9.32 23.52
C ILE A 107 2.07 7.80 23.34
N ASN A 108 3.07 7.13 23.91
CA ASN A 108 3.21 5.68 23.78
C ASN A 108 2.08 4.90 24.46
N ALA A 109 1.54 5.40 25.57
CA ALA A 109 0.38 4.80 26.24
C ALA A 109 -0.88 4.95 25.38
N TRP A 110 -1.16 6.16 24.90
CA TRP A 110 -2.28 6.45 24.01
C TRP A 110 -2.23 5.65 22.71
N ILE A 111 -1.06 5.50 22.09
CA ILE A 111 -0.90 4.65 20.89
C ILE A 111 -1.34 3.21 21.18
N LYS A 112 -0.96 2.65 22.33
CA LYS A 112 -1.33 1.27 22.71
C LYS A 112 -2.84 1.12 22.95
N GLU A 113 -3.49 2.19 23.40
CA GLU A 113 -4.94 2.23 23.61
C GLU A 113 -5.71 2.34 22.29
N VAL A 114 -5.25 3.16 21.35
CA VAL A 114 -5.99 3.39 20.09
C VAL A 114 -5.78 2.28 19.04
N VAL A 115 -4.62 1.61 19.03
CA VAL A 115 -4.27 0.60 18.03
C VAL A 115 -5.27 -0.57 17.91
N PRO A 116 -5.80 -1.15 19.00
CA PRO A 116 -6.81 -2.21 18.91
C PRO A 116 -8.05 -1.83 18.07
N HIS A 117 -8.48 -0.56 18.12
CA HIS A 117 -9.64 -0.06 17.38
C HIS A 117 -9.41 -0.01 15.86
N PHE A 118 -8.15 -0.03 15.41
CA PHE A 118 -7.84 -0.05 13.97
C PHE A 118 -8.19 -1.37 13.30
N THR A 119 -8.30 -2.47 14.05
CA THR A 119 -8.59 -3.78 13.46
C THR A 119 -9.91 -3.75 12.66
N THR A 120 -10.96 -3.20 13.26
CA THR A 120 -12.27 -3.06 12.63
C THR A 120 -12.20 -2.12 11.42
N THR A 121 -11.58 -0.95 11.58
CA THR A 121 -11.53 0.03 10.48
C THR A 121 -10.65 -0.43 9.32
N ILE A 122 -9.55 -1.15 9.58
CA ILE A 122 -8.72 -1.79 8.55
C ILE A 122 -9.53 -2.84 7.79
N ALA A 123 -10.21 -3.73 8.51
CA ALA A 123 -11.04 -4.77 7.89
C ALA A 123 -12.16 -4.16 7.03
N THR A 124 -12.91 -3.19 7.57
CA THR A 124 -13.98 -2.50 6.84
C THR A 124 -13.45 -1.75 5.61
N ALA A 125 -12.33 -1.03 5.72
CA ALA A 125 -11.73 -0.35 4.58
C ALA A 125 -11.26 -1.33 3.51
N ALA A 126 -10.68 -2.48 3.90
CA ALA A 126 -10.32 -3.54 2.97
C ALA A 126 -11.55 -4.08 2.24
N THR A 127 -12.65 -4.36 2.96
CA THR A 127 -13.92 -4.80 2.37
C THR A 127 -14.45 -3.81 1.34
N TYR A 128 -14.61 -2.53 1.70
CA TYR A 128 -15.09 -1.53 0.74
C TYR A 128 -14.20 -1.40 -0.51
N GLN A 129 -12.88 -1.51 -0.34
CA GLN A 129 -11.97 -1.46 -1.47
C GLN A 129 -12.07 -2.70 -2.36
N VAL A 130 -12.10 -3.90 -1.76
CA VAL A 130 -12.18 -5.16 -2.49
C VAL A 130 -13.52 -5.27 -3.22
N ASP A 131 -14.64 -5.06 -2.54
CA ASP A 131 -15.98 -5.20 -3.13
C ASP A 131 -16.13 -4.28 -4.35
N HIS A 132 -15.74 -3.01 -4.20
CA HIS A 132 -15.76 -2.03 -5.29
C HIS A 132 -14.94 -2.49 -6.51
N TRP A 133 -13.70 -2.91 -6.29
CA TRP A 133 -12.83 -3.29 -7.40
C TRP A 133 -13.21 -4.65 -8.01
N MET A 134 -13.82 -5.56 -7.24
CA MET A 134 -14.37 -6.81 -7.75
C MET A 134 -15.51 -6.53 -8.73
N GLU A 135 -16.42 -5.61 -8.38
CA GLU A 135 -17.52 -5.19 -9.26
C GLU A 135 -16.99 -4.54 -10.55
N VAL A 136 -16.11 -3.55 -10.41
CA VAL A 136 -15.50 -2.85 -11.57
C VAL A 136 -14.81 -3.84 -12.51
N MET A 137 -14.02 -4.77 -11.97
CA MET A 137 -13.30 -5.77 -12.77
C MET A 137 -14.24 -6.75 -13.45
N ALA A 138 -15.32 -7.18 -12.78
CA ALA A 138 -16.34 -8.04 -13.37
C ALA A 138 -17.06 -7.34 -14.55
N GLU A 139 -17.42 -6.07 -14.38
CA GLU A 139 -18.02 -5.26 -15.44
C GLU A 139 -17.06 -5.05 -16.61
N TRP A 140 -15.80 -4.71 -16.34
CA TRP A 140 -14.78 -4.53 -17.37
C TRP A 140 -14.55 -5.80 -18.17
N LYS A 141 -14.44 -6.95 -17.49
CA LYS A 141 -14.32 -8.26 -18.15
C LYS A 141 -15.53 -8.54 -19.05
N LYS A 142 -16.75 -8.29 -18.56
CA LYS A 142 -17.97 -8.43 -19.37
C LYS A 142 -17.97 -7.52 -20.60
N MET A 143 -17.54 -6.27 -20.46
CA MET A 143 -17.49 -5.30 -21.55
C MET A 143 -16.42 -5.63 -22.60
N ILE A 144 -15.29 -6.20 -22.18
CA ILE A 144 -14.22 -6.64 -23.10
C ILE A 144 -14.63 -7.93 -23.83
N GLY A 145 -15.36 -8.82 -23.16
CA GLY A 145 -15.91 -10.04 -23.77
C GLY A 145 -14.83 -11.00 -24.26
N GLU A 146 -14.96 -11.47 -25.49
CA GLU A 146 -14.06 -12.48 -26.11
C GLU A 146 -12.59 -12.02 -26.20
N GLN A 147 -12.33 -10.71 -26.14
CA GLN A 147 -10.96 -10.18 -26.17
C GLN A 147 -10.27 -10.15 -24.80
N TRP A 148 -10.91 -10.66 -23.75
CA TRP A 148 -10.36 -10.61 -22.39
C TRP A 148 -9.00 -11.29 -22.30
N ASP A 149 -8.83 -12.42 -22.98
CA ASP A 149 -7.59 -13.19 -22.94
C ASP A 149 -6.44 -12.54 -23.74
N GLN A 150 -6.73 -11.50 -24.53
CA GLN A 150 -5.74 -10.67 -25.22
C GLN A 150 -5.48 -9.34 -24.50
N THR A 151 -6.14 -9.11 -23.36
CA THR A 151 -6.02 -7.86 -22.62
C THR A 151 -4.84 -7.91 -21.66
N PHE A 152 -4.10 -6.81 -21.59
CA PHE A 152 -3.09 -6.56 -20.57
C PHE A 152 -3.71 -5.86 -19.35
N GLY A 153 -3.38 -6.35 -18.16
CA GLY A 153 -3.65 -5.73 -16.87
C GLY A 153 -2.35 -5.23 -16.26
N VAL A 154 -2.34 -3.98 -15.80
CA VAL A 154 -1.15 -3.39 -15.19
C VAL A 154 -1.55 -2.58 -13.96
N THR A 155 -0.80 -2.74 -12.87
CA THR A 155 -0.88 -1.87 -11.70
C THR A 155 0.51 -1.52 -11.20
N ASN A 156 0.65 -0.43 -10.45
CA ASN A 156 1.91 -0.06 -9.83
C ASN A 156 1.95 -0.46 -8.34
N THR A 157 3.16 -0.61 -7.81
CA THR A 157 3.43 -0.78 -6.40
C THR A 157 4.60 0.09 -5.99
N LEU A 158 4.60 0.49 -4.73
CA LEU A 158 5.80 0.95 -4.04
C LEU A 158 6.39 -0.20 -3.22
N TYR A 159 7.62 -0.02 -2.71
CA TYR A 159 8.34 -1.10 -2.01
C TYR A 159 7.57 -1.66 -0.80
N VAL A 160 6.84 -0.83 -0.04
CA VAL A 160 6.09 -1.30 1.15
C VAL A 160 4.84 -2.11 0.83
N THR A 161 4.30 -1.99 -0.40
CA THR A 161 3.07 -2.68 -0.80
C THR A 161 3.34 -3.85 -1.75
N ARG A 162 4.61 -4.16 -2.06
CA ARG A 162 4.98 -5.15 -3.06
C ARG A 162 4.36 -6.52 -2.81
N THR A 163 4.48 -7.02 -1.58
CA THR A 163 4.03 -8.37 -1.22
C THR A 163 2.51 -8.46 -1.06
N ASN A 164 1.86 -7.37 -0.67
CA ASN A 164 0.43 -7.32 -0.32
C ASN A 164 -0.34 -6.25 -1.13
N ASN A 165 -0.07 -6.16 -2.42
CA ASN A 165 -0.73 -5.19 -3.29
C ASN A 165 -2.17 -5.63 -3.55
N ILE A 166 -3.14 -4.96 -2.91
CA ILE A 166 -4.58 -5.31 -2.98
C ILE A 166 -5.07 -5.35 -4.43
N LEU A 167 -4.71 -4.35 -5.25
CA LEU A 167 -5.18 -4.27 -6.64
C LEU A 167 -4.61 -5.38 -7.50
N PHE A 168 -3.31 -5.65 -7.39
CA PHE A 168 -2.68 -6.75 -8.11
C PHE A 168 -3.29 -8.09 -7.70
N THR A 169 -3.50 -8.29 -6.39
CA THR A 169 -4.08 -9.51 -5.86
C THR A 169 -5.49 -9.75 -6.39
N LEU A 170 -6.29 -8.70 -6.45
CA LEU A 170 -7.63 -8.73 -7.01
C LEU A 170 -7.60 -9.00 -8.52
N MET A 171 -6.76 -8.30 -9.27
CA MET A 171 -6.60 -8.50 -10.72
C MET A 171 -6.20 -9.95 -11.05
N ALA A 172 -5.31 -10.55 -10.25
CA ALA A 172 -4.91 -11.94 -10.43
C ALA A 172 -6.08 -12.94 -10.30
N GLN A 173 -7.13 -12.62 -9.53
CA GLN A 173 -8.34 -13.47 -9.46
C GLN A 173 -9.11 -13.48 -10.80
N PHE A 174 -9.06 -12.40 -11.59
CA PHE A 174 -9.77 -12.30 -12.87
C PHE A 174 -8.95 -12.79 -14.06
N PHE A 175 -7.65 -12.54 -14.04
CA PHE A 175 -6.69 -12.89 -15.08
C PHE A 175 -6.20 -14.35 -14.96
N GLY A 176 -6.15 -14.88 -13.74
CA GLY A 176 -5.58 -16.19 -13.43
C GLY A 176 -4.06 -16.12 -13.20
N LYS A 177 -3.54 -17.09 -12.42
CA LYS A 177 -2.13 -17.16 -12.04
C LYS A 177 -1.16 -17.23 -13.23
N GLU A 178 -1.57 -17.89 -14.31
CA GLU A 178 -0.74 -18.07 -15.50
C GLU A 178 -0.53 -16.76 -16.28
N ALA A 179 -1.38 -15.75 -16.04
CA ALA A 179 -1.23 -14.44 -16.67
C ALA A 179 -0.21 -13.56 -15.94
N ILE A 180 0.20 -13.89 -14.72
CA ILE A 180 1.17 -13.12 -13.94
C ILE A 180 2.52 -13.10 -14.67
N ASN A 181 3.09 -11.91 -14.85
CA ASN A 181 4.30 -11.66 -15.64
C ASN A 181 4.17 -11.96 -17.13
N ASP A 182 3.03 -12.45 -17.61
CA ASP A 182 2.72 -12.49 -19.04
C ASP A 182 1.93 -11.24 -19.43
N ARG A 183 0.62 -11.23 -19.16
CA ARG A 183 -0.28 -10.11 -19.48
C ARG A 183 -0.83 -9.38 -18.25
N LEU A 184 -0.50 -9.85 -17.05
CA LEU A 184 -0.77 -9.17 -15.78
C LEU A 184 0.57 -8.75 -15.14
N LEU A 185 0.82 -7.44 -15.07
CA LEU A 185 2.12 -6.87 -14.70
C LEU A 185 2.01 -5.98 -13.45
N LEU A 186 2.99 -6.10 -12.55
CA LEU A 186 3.17 -5.25 -11.39
C LEU A 186 4.40 -4.36 -11.59
N PHE A 187 4.20 -3.05 -11.74
CA PHE A 187 5.29 -2.11 -11.92
C PHE A 187 5.76 -1.53 -10.60
N GLU A 188 7.05 -1.72 -10.29
CA GLU A 188 7.67 -1.08 -9.14
C GLU A 188 7.98 0.38 -9.46
N THR A 189 7.39 1.28 -8.69
CA THR A 189 7.46 2.74 -8.88
C THR A 189 7.75 3.42 -7.55
N THR A 190 8.25 4.65 -7.58
CA THR A 190 8.53 5.43 -6.37
C THR A 190 7.30 6.12 -5.78
N GLU A 191 6.15 6.08 -6.47
CA GLU A 191 4.93 6.80 -6.10
C GLU A 191 3.79 5.83 -5.80
N PHE A 192 2.87 6.21 -4.89
CA PHE A 192 1.66 5.42 -4.60
C PHE A 192 0.75 5.27 -5.82
N THR A 193 0.68 6.32 -6.64
CA THR A 193 -0.11 6.37 -7.88
C THR A 193 0.80 6.84 -8.99
N THR A 194 0.81 6.13 -10.13
CA THR A 194 1.58 6.53 -11.32
C THR A 194 0.65 7.13 -12.39
N LYS A 195 1.18 8.05 -13.21
CA LYS A 195 0.43 8.64 -14.32
C LYS A 195 0.05 7.58 -15.38
N PRO A 196 -1.16 7.64 -15.97
CA PRO A 196 -1.58 6.70 -17.01
C PRO A 196 -0.58 6.58 -18.18
N ASP A 197 -0.04 7.70 -18.65
CA ASP A 197 0.93 7.71 -19.77
C ASP A 197 2.25 7.00 -19.42
N THR A 198 2.69 7.11 -18.17
CA THR A 198 3.88 6.41 -17.67
C THR A 198 3.63 4.90 -17.62
N MET A 199 2.46 4.48 -17.11
CA MET A 199 2.06 3.07 -17.10
C MET A 199 1.99 2.50 -18.52
N LEU A 200 1.38 3.23 -19.46
CA LEU A 200 1.28 2.81 -20.86
C LEU A 200 2.66 2.74 -21.55
N SER A 201 3.55 3.68 -21.26
CA SER A 201 4.92 3.69 -21.80
C SER A 201 5.72 2.49 -21.32
N LEU A 202 5.62 2.14 -20.03
CA LEU A 202 6.27 0.96 -19.46
C LEU A 202 5.74 -0.33 -20.07
N LEU A 203 4.41 -0.47 -20.18
CA LEU A 203 3.80 -1.62 -20.85
C LEU A 203 4.26 -1.76 -22.30
N THR A 204 4.24 -0.66 -23.05
CA THR A 204 4.66 -0.63 -24.47
C THR A 204 6.12 -1.06 -24.61
N ARG A 205 6.98 -0.63 -23.68
CA ARG A 205 8.39 -1.03 -23.67
C ARG A 205 8.52 -2.54 -23.47
N ILE A 206 7.85 -3.11 -22.46
CA ILE A 206 7.90 -4.55 -22.18
C ILE A 206 7.46 -5.36 -23.40
N VAL A 207 6.32 -5.01 -24.00
CA VAL A 207 5.84 -5.72 -25.19
C VAL A 207 6.83 -5.62 -26.35
N LYS A 208 7.44 -4.46 -26.58
CA LYS A 208 8.48 -4.29 -27.62
C LYS A 208 9.74 -5.09 -27.31
N ASP A 209 10.18 -5.09 -26.07
CA ASP A 209 11.38 -5.80 -25.63
C ASP A 209 11.18 -7.32 -25.80
N ARG A 210 9.97 -7.85 -25.57
CA ARG A 210 9.63 -9.25 -25.85
C ARG A 210 9.68 -9.63 -27.33
N GLU A 211 9.19 -8.76 -28.21
CA GLU A 211 9.34 -8.93 -29.66
C GLU A 211 10.82 -8.97 -30.09
N LEU A 212 11.67 -8.14 -29.45
CA LEU A 212 13.13 -8.20 -29.66
C LEU A 212 13.72 -9.52 -29.16
N GLY A 213 13.28 -9.99 -27.98
CA GLY A 213 13.65 -11.29 -27.43
C GLY A 213 13.41 -12.42 -28.42
N GLN A 214 12.19 -12.48 -28.94
CA GLN A 214 11.79 -13.47 -29.94
C GLN A 214 12.60 -13.36 -31.24
N ALA A 215 12.80 -12.15 -31.76
CA ALA A 215 13.47 -11.96 -33.05
C ALA A 215 14.96 -12.28 -33.01
N PHE A 216 15.66 -12.00 -31.91
CA PHE A 216 17.11 -12.15 -31.81
C PHE A 216 17.56 -13.42 -31.08
N PHE A 217 16.72 -13.99 -30.21
CA PHE A 217 17.09 -15.09 -29.33
C PHE A 217 16.13 -16.29 -29.41
N ASP A 218 15.06 -16.21 -30.21
CA ASP A 218 13.99 -17.23 -30.25
C ASP A 218 13.33 -17.48 -28.88
N ASP A 219 13.35 -16.45 -28.01
CA ASP A 219 12.77 -16.48 -26.66
C ASP A 219 12.03 -15.17 -26.38
N TYR A 220 10.69 -15.24 -26.42
CA TYR A 220 9.80 -14.10 -26.22
C TYR A 220 9.97 -13.41 -24.86
N PHE A 221 10.30 -14.13 -23.79
CA PHE A 221 10.35 -13.56 -22.45
C PHE A 221 11.78 -13.23 -21.98
N LEU A 222 12.81 -13.54 -22.78
CA LEU A 222 14.20 -13.32 -22.38
C LEU A 222 14.51 -11.87 -21.98
N MET A 223 13.88 -10.90 -22.63
CA MET A 223 14.12 -9.48 -22.38
C MET A 223 13.35 -8.92 -21.17
N ASP A 224 12.54 -9.73 -20.49
CA ASP A 224 11.93 -9.36 -19.20
C ASP A 224 12.95 -9.46 -18.05
N VAL A 225 14.13 -10.04 -18.30
CA VAL A 225 15.23 -10.13 -17.34
C VAL A 225 16.50 -9.45 -17.87
N GLU A 226 17.38 -9.05 -16.96
CA GLU A 226 18.67 -8.45 -17.33
C GLU A 226 19.56 -9.47 -18.06
N LEU A 227 19.77 -9.27 -19.36
CA LEU A 227 20.57 -10.16 -20.21
C LEU A 227 22.02 -10.27 -19.70
N LEU A 228 22.58 -9.20 -19.15
CA LEU A 228 23.94 -9.20 -18.60
C LEU A 228 24.05 -10.02 -17.31
N SER A 229 22.96 -10.41 -16.66
CA SER A 229 22.98 -11.05 -15.34
C SER A 229 23.74 -12.38 -15.31
N THR A 230 23.71 -13.16 -16.39
CA THR A 230 24.46 -14.43 -16.52
C THR A 230 25.96 -14.17 -16.58
N GLY A 231 26.40 -13.28 -17.50
CA GLY A 231 27.80 -12.87 -17.60
C GLY A 231 28.29 -12.13 -16.35
N ALA A 232 27.42 -11.38 -15.69
CA ALA A 232 27.71 -10.71 -14.43
C ALA A 232 27.92 -11.71 -13.30
N ARG A 233 27.11 -12.77 -13.17
CA ARG A 233 27.33 -13.83 -12.17
C ARG A 233 28.66 -14.54 -12.35
N GLU A 234 29.07 -14.80 -13.59
CA GLU A 234 30.39 -15.37 -13.88
C GLU A 234 31.52 -14.39 -13.58
N ALA A 235 31.38 -13.12 -13.96
CA ALA A 235 32.35 -12.08 -13.66
C ALA A 235 32.50 -11.88 -12.14
N ILE A 236 31.37 -11.84 -11.41
CA ILE A 236 31.33 -11.80 -9.96
C ILE A 236 32.01 -13.04 -9.39
N THR A 237 31.69 -14.26 -9.83
CA THR A 237 32.33 -15.48 -9.34
C THR A 237 33.85 -15.46 -9.55
N ARG A 238 34.31 -14.94 -10.70
CA ARG A 238 35.75 -14.75 -10.96
C ARG A 238 36.39 -13.71 -10.04
N GLN A 239 35.65 -12.67 -9.66
CA GLN A 239 36.09 -11.66 -8.69
C GLN A 239 35.98 -12.15 -7.23
N ASP A 240 34.94 -12.91 -6.88
CA ASP A 240 34.63 -13.48 -5.56
C ASP A 240 35.46 -14.72 -5.26
N GLY A 241 36.12 -15.33 -6.25
CA GLY A 241 37.31 -16.16 -6.01
C GLY A 241 38.40 -15.44 -5.18
N ALA A 242 38.31 -14.10 -5.01
CA ALA A 242 39.12 -13.28 -4.10
C ALA A 242 38.40 -12.86 -2.80
N ARG A 243 37.13 -13.21 -2.58
CA ARG A 243 36.35 -12.94 -1.35
C ARG A 243 35.48 -14.15 -0.97
N VAL A 244 35.99 -14.98 -0.04
CA VAL A 244 35.37 -15.97 0.88
C VAL A 244 33.87 -16.35 0.68
N PRO A 245 33.50 -17.65 0.79
CA PRO A 245 32.57 -18.34 -0.11
C PRO A 245 31.06 -18.13 0.12
N MET A 246 30.32 -18.50 -0.94
CA MET A 246 28.87 -18.64 -1.12
C MET A 246 28.15 -19.43 -0.01
N ALA A 247 28.07 -18.87 1.20
CA ALA A 247 27.14 -19.28 2.24
C ALA A 247 26.05 -18.23 2.51
N ALA A 248 26.13 -17.06 1.87
CA ALA A 248 25.16 -15.97 2.01
C ALA A 248 24.15 -15.86 0.85
N SER A 249 24.30 -16.65 -0.22
CA SER A 249 23.42 -16.55 -1.40
C SER A 249 22.24 -17.52 -1.39
N GLN A 250 22.07 -18.30 -0.32
CA GLN A 250 20.86 -19.10 -0.07
C GLN A 250 20.43 -18.88 1.38
N GLY A 251 19.46 -18.00 1.61
CA GLY A 251 18.80 -17.93 2.92
C GLY A 251 18.42 -16.52 3.34
N SER A 252 17.16 -16.20 3.10
CA SER A 252 16.37 -15.12 3.71
C SER A 252 16.94 -13.70 3.59
N TYR A 253 16.28 -12.88 2.77
CA TYR A 253 16.04 -11.51 3.19
C TYR A 253 15.45 -11.58 4.59
N ALA A 254 16.20 -11.12 5.60
CA ALA A 254 15.70 -11.01 6.96
C ALA A 254 14.53 -10.02 6.91
N VAL A 255 13.32 -10.57 6.87
CA VAL A 255 12.07 -9.80 6.89
C VAL A 255 12.01 -9.03 8.20
N GLY A 256 11.93 -7.70 8.12
CA GLY A 256 11.84 -6.86 9.30
C GLY A 256 10.61 -7.21 10.16
N PRO A 257 10.57 -6.80 11.44
CA PRO A 257 9.55 -7.22 12.41
C PRO A 257 8.09 -7.02 11.98
N ALA A 258 7.82 -6.01 11.15
CA ALA A 258 6.48 -5.75 10.60
C ALA A 258 6.03 -6.87 9.64
N HIS A 259 6.93 -7.36 8.79
CA HIS A 259 6.63 -8.45 7.86
C HIS A 259 6.43 -9.78 8.60
N ALA A 260 7.09 -9.98 9.74
CA ALA A 260 6.88 -11.16 10.59
C ALA A 260 5.47 -11.22 11.20
N ARG A 261 4.89 -10.07 11.57
CA ARG A 261 3.51 -10.01 12.10
C ARG A 261 2.45 -10.28 11.03
N ILE A 262 2.64 -9.71 9.84
CA ILE A 262 1.76 -9.97 8.70
C ILE A 262 1.82 -11.44 8.32
N ARG A 263 3.03 -12.02 8.24
CA ARG A 263 3.20 -13.45 7.99
C ARG A 263 2.49 -14.33 9.03
N ALA A 264 2.62 -14.00 10.32
CA ALA A 264 1.94 -14.75 11.37
C ALA A 264 0.41 -14.68 11.26
N TYR A 265 -0.14 -13.52 10.86
CA TYR A 265 -1.55 -13.37 10.55
C TYR A 265 -1.96 -14.21 9.33
N ASP A 266 -1.20 -14.14 8.25
CA ASP A 266 -1.46 -14.90 7.03
C ASP A 266 -1.43 -16.42 7.29
N GLU A 267 -0.41 -16.92 8.00
CA GLU A 267 -0.28 -18.32 8.41
C GLU A 267 -1.44 -18.76 9.31
N ALA A 268 -1.84 -17.94 10.28
CA ALA A 268 -2.96 -18.23 11.17
C ALA A 268 -4.32 -18.31 10.44
N ASN A 269 -4.44 -17.66 9.27
CA ASN A 269 -5.67 -17.60 8.47
C ASN A 269 -5.57 -18.41 7.16
N GLY A 270 -4.50 -19.19 6.97
CA GLY A 270 -4.31 -20.00 5.77
C GLY A 270 -4.11 -19.19 4.48
N ILE A 271 -3.69 -17.94 4.59
CA ILE A 271 -3.45 -17.02 3.47
C ILE A 271 -2.03 -17.25 2.96
N THR A 272 -1.88 -17.52 1.65
CA THR A 272 -0.57 -17.66 1.01
C THR A 272 -0.29 -16.41 0.17
N PRO A 273 0.80 -15.65 0.44
CA PRO A 273 1.17 -14.49 -0.36
C PRO A 273 1.41 -14.87 -1.82
N MET A 274 0.86 -14.10 -2.76
CA MET A 274 0.99 -14.41 -4.20
C MET A 274 2.36 -14.03 -4.79
N LEU A 275 3.13 -13.18 -4.10
CA LEU A 275 4.50 -12.85 -4.47
C LEU A 275 5.42 -13.12 -3.27
N PRO A 276 6.66 -13.58 -3.49
CA PRO A 276 7.64 -13.69 -2.42
C PRO A 276 7.88 -12.30 -1.77
N PRO A 277 8.20 -12.25 -0.48
CA PRO A 277 8.53 -11.00 0.22
C PRO A 277 9.74 -10.29 -0.39
#